data_AF-A0A9W6T3M0-F1
#
_entry.id   AF-A0A9W6T3M0-F1
#
_cell.length_a   1.000
_cell.length_b   1.000
_cell.length_c   1.000
_cell.angle_alpha   90.00
_cell.angle_beta   90.00
_cell.angle_gamma   90.00
#
_symmetry.space_group_name_H-M   'P 1'
#
loop_
_entity.id
_entity.type
_entity.pdbx_description
1 polymer ?
#
loop_
_entity_poly.entity_id
_entity_poly.type
_entity_poly.pdbx_seq_one_letter_code
_entity_poly.pdbx_strand_id
1 'polypeptide(L)'
;MKETVVDIPPKCISGLEFGALSAADIVAQSEVEVSTRNLFDLEKGRVPVKNGALDTRMGISSNSSECATCHGNLASCHGHFGHIKLALPVFHVGYFKAIIQVLQTICKSCSSLLLDETAQRQFLVELRRPGLDNLRRMKTLKKVVDRAKKQRRCLHCGSLNGVIKKAAAGSGPAALKIIHDTFRWIGKKGADEKLEWDEDFHKLFETNPDLEKFMKRCYDDLNPLKVLNLFKQIKPEDCELLGIDPSKGGRPEMYIWRYLPAPPVCIRPSVVMSDSNTSNEDDLTVKLTEIVWTSSMIRAGIEKGITINSLMEQWDYLQLAVAMYINSDSASPSMLSGGGASKSAKPIRGFCQRLKGKQGRFRGNLSGKRVDFSGRTVISPDPNLSIDEVAVPDRVAKVLTYPEKVTRYNKQKLQKLIINGPDVHPETSSTVIHW
;
A
#
# COMPACT_ATOMS: atom_id res chain seq x y z
N MET A 1 39.89 -4.56 -26.59
CA MET A 1 39.49 -5.48 -25.51
C MET A 1 38.79 -6.66 -26.16
N LYS A 2 39.09 -7.91 -25.76
CA LYS A 2 38.31 -9.06 -26.25
C LYS A 2 36.91 -8.99 -25.64
N GLU A 3 35.88 -9.05 -26.48
CA GLU A 3 34.50 -9.11 -26.02
C GLU A 3 34.23 -10.46 -25.35
N THR A 4 33.57 -10.43 -24.21
CA THR A 4 33.13 -11.64 -23.52
C THR A 4 31.90 -12.21 -24.22
N VAL A 5 31.86 -13.53 -24.42
CA VAL A 5 30.66 -14.21 -24.93
C VAL A 5 29.56 -14.10 -23.87
N VAL A 6 28.49 -13.37 -24.19
CA VAL A 6 27.30 -13.23 -23.34
C VAL A 6 26.19 -14.09 -23.93
N ASP A 7 25.78 -15.13 -23.21
CA ASP A 7 24.59 -15.93 -23.53
C ASP A 7 23.48 -15.61 -22.51
N ILE A 8 22.32 -15.16 -23.00
CA ILE A 8 21.17 -14.76 -22.17
C ILE A 8 20.02 -15.74 -22.43
N PRO A 9 19.83 -16.75 -21.55
CA PRO A 9 18.76 -17.71 -21.73
C PRO A 9 17.39 -17.06 -21.47
N PRO A 10 16.36 -17.40 -22.27
CA PRO A 10 15.00 -16.94 -22.01
C PRO A 10 14.47 -17.53 -20.70
N LYS A 11 13.86 -16.69 -19.86
CA LYS A 11 13.29 -17.08 -18.56
C LYS A 11 11.77 -16.95 -18.56
N CYS A 12 11.11 -17.82 -17.81
CA CYS A 12 9.66 -17.76 -17.57
C CYS A 12 9.37 -17.63 -16.06
N ILE A 13 8.29 -16.95 -15.71
CA ILE A 13 7.86 -16.74 -14.33
C ILE A 13 7.20 -18.04 -13.83
N SER A 14 7.76 -18.65 -12.77
CA SER A 14 7.23 -19.89 -12.17
C SER A 14 6.19 -19.64 -11.08
N GLY A 15 6.29 -18.52 -10.36
CA GLY A 15 5.40 -18.18 -9.25
C GLY A 15 5.62 -16.76 -8.76
N LEU A 16 4.71 -16.29 -7.90
CA LEU A 16 4.78 -15.00 -7.24
C LEU A 16 4.82 -15.21 -5.73
N GLU A 17 5.82 -14.61 -5.08
CA GLU A 17 5.94 -14.60 -3.63
C GLU A 17 5.51 -13.24 -3.08
N PHE A 18 4.60 -13.24 -2.11
CA PHE A 18 4.12 -12.02 -1.48
C PHE A 18 4.79 -11.82 -0.12
N GLY A 19 5.26 -10.59 0.12
CA GLY A 19 5.85 -10.16 1.38
C GLY A 19 5.58 -8.68 1.63
N ALA A 20 5.86 -8.23 2.86
CA ALA A 20 5.93 -6.81 3.17
C ALA A 20 7.36 -6.32 2.96
N LEU A 21 7.51 -5.08 2.49
CA LEU A 21 8.83 -4.46 2.35
C LEU A 21 9.37 -4.03 3.71
N SER A 22 10.63 -4.33 3.98
CA SER A 22 11.29 -3.79 5.17
C SER A 22 11.60 -2.30 4.99
N ALA A 23 11.90 -1.62 6.10
CA ALA A 23 12.38 -0.24 6.04
C ALA A 23 13.65 -0.08 5.18
N ALA A 24 14.53 -1.09 5.20
CA ALA A 24 15.74 -1.09 4.40
C ALA A 24 15.41 -1.27 2.91
N ASP A 25 14.49 -2.17 2.57
CA ASP A 25 14.10 -2.41 1.17
C ASP A 25 13.43 -1.18 0.55
N ILE A 26 12.60 -0.47 1.32
CA ILE A 26 11.96 0.78 0.88
C ILE A 26 13.01 1.85 0.54
N VAL A 27 14.04 1.96 1.37
CA VAL A 27 15.14 2.92 1.12
C VAL A 27 16.03 2.43 -0.03
N ALA A 28 16.28 1.12 -0.14
CA ALA A 28 17.16 0.54 -1.16
C ALA A 28 16.62 0.71 -2.59
N GLN A 29 15.30 0.64 -2.79
CA GLN A 29 14.70 0.87 -4.11
C GLN A 29 14.43 2.37 -4.41
N SER A 30 14.72 3.26 -3.46
CA SER A 30 14.35 4.66 -3.55
C SER A 30 15.46 5.51 -4.15
N GLU A 31 15.12 6.33 -5.13
CA GLU A 31 16.05 7.29 -5.74
C GLU A 31 16.03 8.68 -5.06
N VAL A 32 14.92 9.02 -4.38
CA VAL A 32 14.76 10.33 -3.72
C VAL A 32 14.06 10.23 -2.37
N GLU A 33 14.56 10.97 -1.39
CA GLU A 33 13.83 11.27 -0.17
C GLU A 33 12.90 12.47 -0.41
N VAL A 34 11.59 12.22 -0.39
CA VAL A 34 10.59 13.28 -0.55
C VAL A 34 10.40 13.98 0.79
N SER A 35 10.90 15.21 0.89
CA SER A 35 10.95 15.99 2.13
C SER A 35 10.20 17.31 2.07
N THR A 36 9.91 17.81 0.86
CA THR A 36 9.26 19.11 0.66
C THR A 36 7.80 18.96 0.23
N ARG A 37 6.93 19.86 0.70
CA ARG A 37 5.51 19.89 0.29
C ARG A 37 5.29 20.61 -1.05
N ASN A 38 6.23 21.45 -1.47
CA ASN A 38 6.08 22.30 -2.64
C ASN A 38 6.24 21.43 -3.89
N LEU A 39 5.26 21.50 -4.79
CA LEU A 39 5.28 20.71 -6.03
C LEU A 39 6.14 21.38 -7.10
N PHE A 40 5.96 22.68 -7.28
CA PHE A 40 6.61 23.47 -8.32
C PHE A 40 7.29 24.70 -7.72
N ASP A 41 8.42 25.07 -8.29
CA ASP A 41 9.10 26.33 -8.05
C ASP A 41 8.48 27.39 -8.97
N LEU A 42 7.72 28.31 -8.40
CA LEU A 42 7.02 29.36 -9.15
C LEU A 42 7.99 30.42 -9.70
N GLU A 43 9.13 30.61 -9.06
CA GLU A 43 10.12 31.62 -9.47
C GLU A 43 10.89 31.17 -10.72
N LYS A 44 11.07 29.85 -10.88
CA LYS A 44 11.78 29.24 -12.01
C LYS A 44 10.85 28.70 -13.08
N GLY A 45 9.73 29.37 -13.33
CA GLY A 45 8.82 29.01 -14.43
C GLY A 45 8.06 27.70 -14.23
N ARG A 46 7.63 27.39 -12.99
CA ARG A 46 6.81 26.21 -12.63
C ARG A 46 7.52 24.87 -12.90
N VAL A 47 8.82 24.80 -12.60
CA VAL A 47 9.59 23.54 -12.68
C VAL A 47 9.37 22.71 -11.41
N PRO A 48 9.30 21.37 -11.49
CA PRO A 48 9.18 20.53 -10.30
C PRO A 48 10.31 20.77 -9.29
N VAL A 49 9.95 20.90 -8.01
CA VAL A 49 10.92 21.15 -6.94
C VAL A 49 11.75 19.89 -6.66
N LYS A 50 13.07 20.07 -6.46
CA LYS A 50 13.96 19.00 -6.00
C LYS A 50 13.54 18.51 -4.62
N ASN A 51 13.52 17.19 -4.40
CA ASN A 51 13.00 16.54 -3.20
C ASN A 51 11.51 16.82 -2.93
N GLY A 52 10.76 17.23 -3.96
CA GLY A 52 9.31 17.35 -3.95
C GLY A 52 8.63 16.07 -4.44
N ALA A 53 7.31 16.06 -4.41
CA ALA A 53 6.55 14.86 -4.81
C ALA A 53 6.62 14.56 -6.32
N LEU A 54 6.99 15.52 -7.17
CA LEU A 54 7.07 15.37 -8.64
C LEU A 54 8.52 15.49 -9.15
N ASP A 55 9.51 15.18 -8.31
CA ASP A 55 10.93 15.22 -8.67
C ASP A 55 11.20 14.37 -9.93
N THR A 56 11.96 14.91 -10.88
CA THR A 56 12.25 14.27 -12.18
C THR A 56 13.08 12.99 -12.05
N ARG A 57 13.70 12.75 -10.88
CA ARG A 57 14.34 11.47 -10.53
C ARG A 57 13.33 10.33 -10.35
N MET A 58 12.07 10.63 -10.05
CA MET A 58 10.99 9.63 -9.91
C MET A 58 10.30 9.29 -11.23
N GLY A 59 10.72 9.92 -12.33
CA GLY A 59 10.10 9.84 -13.64
C GLY A 59 9.47 11.16 -14.05
N ILE A 60 8.79 11.13 -15.19
CA ILE A 60 8.23 12.30 -15.87
C ILE A 60 6.78 12.03 -16.28
N SER A 61 6.00 13.10 -16.41
CA SER A 61 4.61 13.07 -16.88
C SER A 61 4.41 13.78 -18.23
N SER A 62 5.42 14.49 -18.73
CA SER A 62 5.40 15.20 -20.01
C SER A 62 6.38 14.58 -21.01
N ASN A 63 6.04 14.62 -22.30
CA ASN A 63 6.93 14.19 -23.38
C ASN A 63 8.11 15.15 -23.62
N SER A 64 8.01 16.40 -23.17
CA SER A 64 9.05 17.42 -23.35
C SER A 64 10.19 17.33 -22.34
N SER A 65 9.97 16.62 -21.24
CA SER A 65 10.95 16.46 -20.16
C SER A 65 11.63 15.10 -20.25
N GLU A 66 12.83 15.00 -19.68
CA GLU A 66 13.56 13.74 -19.54
C GLU A 66 13.69 13.36 -18.06
N CYS A 67 13.74 12.05 -17.78
CA CYS A 67 13.94 11.56 -16.43
C CYS A 67 15.40 11.77 -16.00
N ALA A 68 15.62 12.30 -14.79
CA ALA A 68 16.97 12.53 -14.28
C ALA A 68 17.73 11.25 -13.88
N THR A 69 17.06 10.10 -13.80
CA THR A 69 17.65 8.82 -13.36
C THR A 69 17.95 7.89 -14.54
N CYS A 70 16.96 7.64 -15.40
CA CYS A 70 17.13 6.76 -16.55
C CYS A 70 17.34 7.50 -17.89
N HIS A 71 17.24 8.84 -17.91
CA HIS A 71 17.30 9.67 -19.12
C HIS A 71 16.29 9.27 -20.21
N GLY A 72 15.25 8.52 -19.83
CA GLY A 72 14.16 8.12 -20.70
C GLY A 72 13.11 9.22 -20.85
N ASN A 73 12.41 9.18 -21.99
CA ASN A 73 11.18 9.94 -22.23
C ASN A 73 9.97 9.20 -21.62
N LEU A 74 8.75 9.74 -21.76
CA LEU A 74 7.55 9.15 -21.17
C LEU A 74 7.29 7.69 -21.63
N ALA A 75 7.70 7.33 -22.84
CA ALA A 75 7.50 5.99 -23.39
C ALA A 75 8.58 4.99 -22.95
N SER A 76 9.81 5.44 -22.70
CA SER A 76 10.92 4.58 -22.30
C SER A 76 11.19 4.53 -20.79
N CYS A 77 10.73 5.52 -20.03
CA CYS A 77 10.92 5.57 -18.58
C CYS A 77 10.02 4.57 -17.85
N HIS A 78 10.63 3.66 -17.09
CA HIS A 78 9.90 2.69 -16.26
C HIS A 78 9.30 3.32 -14.98
N GLY A 79 9.84 4.47 -14.56
CA GLY A 79 9.52 5.14 -13.30
C GLY A 79 10.34 4.62 -12.12
N HIS A 80 10.62 5.50 -11.16
CA HIS A 80 11.49 5.18 -10.01
C HIS A 80 10.79 5.54 -8.70
N PHE A 81 10.98 4.69 -7.68
CA PHE A 81 10.38 4.93 -6.37
C PHE A 81 11.14 6.00 -5.61
N GLY A 82 10.43 6.70 -4.74
CA GLY A 82 10.99 7.52 -3.69
C GLY A 82 10.63 6.95 -2.33
N HIS A 83 11.05 7.61 -1.26
CA HIS A 83 10.59 7.30 0.09
C HIS A 83 10.33 8.57 0.91
N ILE A 84 9.42 8.45 1.88
CA ILE A 84 9.13 9.48 2.87
C ILE A 84 9.46 8.90 4.24
N LYS A 85 10.35 9.58 4.97
CA LYS A 85 10.65 9.26 6.37
C LYS A 85 9.63 9.94 7.29
N LEU A 86 8.75 9.14 7.90
CA LEU A 86 7.75 9.64 8.83
C LEU A 86 8.42 10.06 10.15
N ALA A 87 7.96 11.16 10.75
CA ALA A 87 8.46 11.64 12.04
C ALA A 87 8.10 10.70 13.19
N LEU A 88 6.87 10.18 13.19
CA LEU A 88 6.38 9.16 14.12
C LEU A 88 5.80 7.98 13.33
N PRO A 89 5.95 6.74 13.81
CA PRO A 89 5.40 5.58 13.13
C PRO A 89 3.87 5.60 13.17
N VAL A 90 3.23 5.00 12.16
CA VAL A 90 1.75 4.89 12.09
C VAL A 90 1.31 3.48 11.72
N PHE A 91 0.09 3.10 12.11
CA PHE A 91 -0.44 1.79 11.73
C PHE A 91 -0.77 1.70 10.25
N HIS A 92 -0.42 0.57 9.62
CA HIS A 92 -0.90 0.26 8.28
C HIS A 92 -2.36 -0.19 8.31
N VAL A 93 -3.26 0.54 7.64
CA VAL A 93 -4.71 0.26 7.65
C VAL A 93 -5.07 -1.16 7.20
N GLY A 94 -4.41 -1.67 6.16
CA GLY A 94 -4.58 -3.06 5.68
C GLY A 94 -4.16 -4.14 6.68
N TYR A 95 -3.08 -3.92 7.44
CA TYR A 95 -2.56 -4.88 8.43
C TYR A 95 -3.12 -4.66 9.83
N PHE A 96 -3.92 -3.62 10.07
CA PHE A 96 -4.41 -3.24 11.40
C PHE A 96 -5.11 -4.40 12.14
N LYS A 97 -5.91 -5.22 11.43
CA LYS A 97 -6.54 -6.41 12.01
C LYS A 97 -5.53 -7.49 12.38
N ALA A 98 -4.51 -7.71 11.55
CA ALA A 98 -3.45 -8.68 11.81
C ALA A 98 -2.54 -8.23 12.96
N ILE A 99 -2.22 -6.93 13.05
CA ILE A 99 -1.49 -6.33 14.18
C ILE A 99 -2.22 -6.62 15.50
N ILE A 100 -3.54 -6.44 15.54
CA ILE A 100 -4.34 -6.78 16.73
C ILE A 100 -4.26 -8.29 17.05
N GLN A 101 -4.29 -9.17 16.05
CA GLN A 101 -4.15 -10.61 16.27
C GLN A 101 -2.78 -10.97 16.87
N VAL A 102 -1.70 -10.39 16.37
CA VAL A 102 -0.35 -10.58 16.92
C VAL A 102 -0.27 -10.06 18.36
N LEU A 103 -0.76 -8.84 18.62
CA LEU A 103 -0.79 -8.27 19.97
C LEU A 103 -1.60 -9.13 20.96
N GLN A 104 -2.67 -9.79 20.49
CA GLN A 104 -3.47 -10.71 21.30
C GLN A 104 -2.72 -12.01 21.67
N THR A 105 -1.69 -12.38 20.92
CA THR A 105 -0.90 -13.61 21.15
C THR A 105 0.36 -13.41 21.98
N ILE A 106 0.87 -12.18 22.09
CA ILE A 106 2.09 -11.87 22.82
C ILE A 106 1.82 -11.22 24.19
N CYS A 107 2.80 -11.31 25.08
CA CYS A 107 2.86 -10.55 26.32
C CYS A 107 3.20 -9.08 26.05
N LYS A 108 2.58 -8.14 26.78
CA LYS A 108 2.73 -6.69 26.54
C LYS A 108 3.89 -6.10 27.34
N SER A 109 4.54 -6.91 28.18
CA SER A 109 5.72 -6.52 28.97
C SER A 109 7.00 -7.10 28.40
N CYS A 110 7.03 -8.40 28.04
CA CYS A 110 8.23 -9.09 27.55
C CYS A 110 8.16 -9.56 26.09
N SER A 111 7.06 -9.29 25.38
CA SER A 111 6.83 -9.71 23.98
C SER A 111 6.91 -11.21 23.67
N SER A 112 7.00 -12.07 24.69
CA SER A 112 6.99 -13.53 24.53
C SER A 112 5.58 -14.05 24.25
N LEU A 113 5.46 -15.19 23.55
CA LEU A 113 4.16 -15.82 23.26
C LEU A 113 3.41 -16.24 24.54
N LEU A 114 2.10 -16.02 24.56
CA LEU A 114 1.19 -16.43 25.64
C LEU A 114 0.70 -17.88 25.43
N LEU A 115 1.63 -18.80 25.16
CA LEU A 115 1.36 -20.21 24.89
C LEU A 115 2.34 -21.10 25.65
N ASP A 116 1.84 -22.20 26.20
CA ASP A 116 2.65 -23.23 26.82
C ASP A 116 3.55 -23.92 25.77
N GLU A 117 4.77 -24.33 26.14
CA GLU A 117 5.72 -24.97 25.21
C GLU A 117 5.14 -26.24 24.55
N THR A 118 4.32 -27.00 25.28
CA THR A 118 3.64 -28.19 24.75
C THR A 118 2.67 -27.83 23.63
N ALA A 119 1.89 -26.76 23.82
CA ALA A 119 0.97 -26.23 22.83
C ALA A 119 1.73 -25.66 21.62
N GLN A 120 2.83 -24.94 21.85
CA GLN A 120 3.67 -24.42 20.78
C GLN A 120 4.17 -25.54 19.85
N ARG A 121 4.73 -26.61 20.42
CA ARG A 121 5.21 -27.78 19.64
C ARG A 121 4.08 -28.45 18.87
N GLN A 122 2.91 -28.63 19.48
CA GLN A 122 1.74 -29.20 18.80
C GLN A 122 1.32 -28.39 17.57
N PHE A 123 1.23 -27.07 17.71
CA PHE A 123 0.86 -26.20 16.59
C PHE A 123 1.94 -26.11 15.50
N LEU A 124 3.22 -26.14 15.86
CA LEU A 124 4.32 -26.20 14.88
C LEU A 124 4.26 -27.47 14.04
N VAL A 125 3.99 -28.63 14.68
CA VAL A 125 3.82 -29.90 13.95
C VAL A 125 2.63 -29.86 13.01
N GLU A 126 1.53 -29.19 13.37
CA GLU A 126 0.39 -29.00 12.46
C GLU A 126 0.71 -28.07 11.28
N LEU A 127 1.46 -26.99 11.51
CA LEU A 127 1.81 -26.00 10.49
C LEU A 127 2.85 -26.52 9.48
N ARG A 128 3.76 -27.39 9.91
CA ARG A 128 4.83 -27.95 9.06
C ARG A 128 4.44 -29.23 8.31
N ARG A 129 3.16 -29.63 8.35
CA ARG A 129 2.71 -30.82 7.62
C ARG A 129 2.85 -30.61 6.10
N PRO A 130 3.40 -31.58 5.34
CA PRO A 130 3.46 -31.47 3.90
C PRO A 130 2.06 -31.43 3.29
N GLY A 131 1.86 -30.62 2.25
CA GLY A 131 0.56 -30.46 1.58
C GLY A 131 -0.48 -29.65 2.37
N LEU A 132 -0.05 -28.73 3.24
CA LEU A 132 -0.97 -27.89 4.01
C LEU A 132 -1.69 -26.87 3.11
N ASP A 133 -3.00 -27.04 2.99
CA ASP A 133 -3.88 -26.07 2.32
C ASP A 133 -4.03 -24.76 3.12
N ASN A 134 -4.24 -23.65 2.44
CA ASN A 134 -4.39 -22.32 3.04
C ASN A 134 -5.57 -22.25 4.03
N LEU A 135 -6.69 -22.90 3.72
CA LEU A 135 -7.85 -22.93 4.61
C LEU A 135 -7.54 -23.65 5.93
N ARG A 136 -6.75 -24.73 5.87
CA ARG A 136 -6.28 -25.45 7.07
C ARG A 136 -5.28 -24.60 7.86
N ARG A 137 -4.33 -23.96 7.20
CA ARG A 137 -3.38 -23.03 7.82
C ARG A 137 -4.11 -21.92 8.60
N MET A 138 -5.09 -21.26 7.98
CA MET A 138 -5.88 -20.21 8.63
C MET A 138 -6.67 -20.73 9.83
N LYS A 139 -7.21 -21.96 9.76
CA LYS A 139 -7.89 -22.60 10.90
C LYS A 139 -6.93 -22.86 12.06
N THR A 140 -5.74 -23.38 11.81
CA THR A 140 -4.73 -23.62 12.84
C THR A 140 -4.28 -22.31 13.49
N LEU A 141 -3.97 -21.27 12.70
CA LEU A 141 -3.62 -19.94 13.24
C LEU A 141 -4.74 -19.34 14.11
N LYS A 142 -6.01 -19.53 13.71
CA LYS A 142 -7.15 -19.11 14.54
C LYS A 142 -7.17 -19.85 15.89
N LYS A 143 -6.92 -21.16 15.92
CA LYS A 143 -6.82 -21.93 17.18
C LYS A 143 -5.70 -21.43 18.08
N VAL A 144 -4.53 -21.09 17.51
CA VAL A 144 -3.39 -20.49 18.23
C VAL A 144 -3.83 -19.20 18.93
N VAL A 145 -4.45 -18.28 18.18
CA VAL A 145 -4.96 -17.01 18.71
C VAL A 145 -6.01 -17.24 19.81
N ASP A 146 -6.93 -18.16 19.62
CA ASP A 146 -8.00 -18.45 20.58
C ASP A 146 -7.46 -19.10 21.87
N ARG A 147 -6.37 -19.87 21.79
CA ARG A 147 -5.67 -20.41 22.97
C ARG A 147 -4.92 -19.31 23.71
N ALA A 148 -4.16 -18.48 23.00
CA ALA A 148 -3.38 -17.40 23.62
C ALA A 148 -4.27 -16.37 24.35
N LYS A 149 -5.44 -16.06 23.80
CA LYS A 149 -6.44 -15.16 24.43
C LYS A 149 -6.97 -15.67 25.78
N LYS A 150 -6.88 -16.97 26.07
CA LYS A 150 -7.35 -17.54 27.35
C LYS A 150 -6.28 -17.41 28.43
N GLN A 151 -5.02 -17.29 28.05
CA GLN A 151 -3.92 -17.13 28.98
C GLN A 151 -3.97 -15.74 29.63
N ARG A 152 -3.98 -15.70 30.97
CA ARG A 152 -4.15 -14.46 31.76
C ARG A 152 -2.85 -13.90 32.30
N ARG A 153 -1.89 -14.77 32.61
CA ARG A 153 -0.54 -14.39 33.08
C ARG A 153 0.50 -14.90 32.10
N CYS A 154 1.55 -14.10 31.88
CA CYS A 154 2.67 -14.53 31.07
C CYS A 154 3.45 -15.65 31.77
N LEU A 155 3.81 -16.68 31.02
CA LEU A 155 4.60 -17.82 31.52
C LEU A 155 6.07 -17.44 31.78
N HIS A 156 6.56 -16.38 31.13
CA HIS A 156 7.96 -15.97 31.22
C HIS A 156 8.20 -14.86 32.25
N CYS A 157 7.31 -13.86 32.33
CA CYS A 157 7.50 -12.71 33.23
C CYS A 157 6.40 -12.55 34.30
N GLY A 158 5.40 -13.44 34.34
CA GLY A 158 4.32 -13.40 35.34
C GLY A 158 3.28 -12.28 35.17
N SER A 159 3.52 -11.30 34.30
CA SER A 159 2.66 -10.12 34.15
C SER A 159 1.26 -10.44 33.64
N LEU A 160 0.30 -9.64 34.09
CA LEU A 160 -1.10 -9.77 33.70
C LEU A 160 -1.36 -9.30 32.26
N ASN A 161 -2.12 -10.12 31.54
CA ASN A 161 -2.48 -9.89 30.16
C ASN A 161 -4.01 -9.90 30.00
N GLY A 162 -4.54 -8.68 29.87
CA GLY A 162 -5.95 -8.44 29.63
C GLY A 162 -6.40 -8.53 28.16
N VAL A 163 -7.58 -7.97 27.87
CA VAL A 163 -8.17 -7.99 26.51
C VAL A 163 -7.65 -6.83 25.68
N ILE A 164 -7.25 -7.11 24.45
CA ILE A 164 -6.97 -6.07 23.45
C ILE A 164 -8.19 -5.89 22.56
N LYS A 165 -8.64 -4.64 22.45
CA LYS A 165 -9.79 -4.23 21.64
C LYS A 165 -9.43 -3.00 20.79
N LYS A 166 -10.09 -2.86 19.64
CA LYS A 166 -10.09 -1.60 18.89
C LYS A 166 -10.87 -0.56 19.70
N ALA A 167 -10.38 0.68 19.78
CA ALA A 167 -11.16 1.77 20.35
C ALA A 167 -12.49 1.96 19.58
N ALA A 168 -13.59 2.15 20.30
CA ALA A 168 -14.91 2.33 19.68
C ALA A 168 -14.95 3.61 18.83
N ALA A 169 -15.63 3.55 17.69
CA ALA A 169 -15.76 4.64 16.72
C ALA A 169 -16.62 5.85 17.19
N GLY A 170 -16.89 5.96 18.50
CA GLY A 170 -17.77 6.98 19.08
C GLY A 170 -17.05 8.21 19.65
N SER A 171 -15.72 8.24 19.65
CA SER A 171 -14.91 9.37 20.13
C SER A 171 -13.85 9.73 19.08
N GLY A 172 -14.28 10.46 18.05
CA GLY A 172 -13.40 11.07 17.05
C GLY A 172 -13.09 10.22 15.80
N PRO A 173 -12.37 10.81 14.82
CA PRO A 173 -12.30 10.33 13.44
C PRO A 173 -11.74 8.92 13.34
N ALA A 174 -12.57 7.95 12.92
CA ALA A 174 -12.15 6.64 12.41
C ALA A 174 -11.02 5.94 13.19
N ALA A 175 -11.10 5.94 14.53
CA ALA A 175 -9.96 5.68 15.41
C ALA A 175 -9.23 4.35 15.14
N LEU A 176 -8.10 4.43 14.43
CA LEU A 176 -7.07 3.39 14.34
C LEU A 176 -6.28 3.33 15.68
N LYS A 177 -7.01 3.24 16.80
CA LYS A 177 -6.46 3.16 18.15
C LYS A 177 -6.70 1.76 18.72
N ILE A 178 -5.68 1.24 19.40
CA ILE A 178 -5.70 -0.07 20.04
C ILE A 178 -5.60 0.14 21.54
N ILE A 179 -6.53 -0.47 22.26
CA ILE A 179 -6.65 -0.34 23.71
C ILE A 179 -6.38 -1.69 24.35
N HIS A 180 -5.56 -1.70 25.41
CA HIS A 180 -5.32 -2.85 26.26
C HIS A 180 -5.99 -2.68 27.62
N ASP A 181 -6.97 -3.52 27.86
CA ASP A 181 -7.75 -3.57 29.10
C ASP A 181 -7.19 -4.69 29.98
N THR A 182 -6.08 -4.38 30.68
CA THR A 182 -5.25 -5.29 31.51
C THR A 182 -6.07 -6.00 32.59
N PHE A 183 -6.90 -5.25 33.32
CA PHE A 183 -7.53 -5.71 34.55
C PHE A 183 -8.92 -6.32 34.35
N ARG A 184 -9.42 -6.44 33.11
CA ARG A 184 -10.78 -6.95 32.81
C ARG A 184 -11.11 -8.33 33.40
N TRP A 185 -10.12 -9.21 33.52
CA TRP A 185 -10.31 -10.59 33.98
C TRP A 185 -10.08 -10.78 35.48
N ILE A 186 -9.72 -9.70 36.19
CA ILE A 186 -9.46 -9.76 37.63
C ILE A 186 -10.80 -9.74 38.35
N GLY A 187 -11.04 -10.77 39.15
CA GLY A 187 -12.21 -10.86 40.01
C GLY A 187 -12.05 -9.99 41.27
N LYS A 188 -12.75 -10.36 42.35
CA LYS A 188 -12.69 -9.64 43.63
C LYS A 188 -11.35 -9.78 44.37
N LYS A 189 -10.59 -10.85 44.12
CA LYS A 189 -9.21 -10.98 44.61
C LYS A 189 -8.34 -10.10 43.71
N GLY A 190 -8.06 -8.88 44.16
CA GLY A 190 -7.18 -7.95 43.48
C GLY A 190 -5.80 -8.58 43.25
N ALA A 191 -5.20 -8.29 42.10
CA ALA A 191 -3.78 -8.58 41.89
C ALA A 191 -2.97 -7.40 42.44
N ASP A 192 -1.73 -7.66 42.86
CA ASP A 192 -0.81 -6.62 43.36
C ASP A 192 -0.65 -5.48 42.35
N GLU A 193 -0.50 -5.84 41.06
CA GLU A 193 -0.44 -4.92 39.91
C GLU A 193 -1.67 -3.98 39.79
N LYS A 194 -2.84 -4.40 40.32
CA LYS A 194 -4.05 -3.58 40.33
C LYS A 194 -4.11 -2.65 41.55
N LEU A 195 -3.59 -3.09 42.69
CA LEU A 195 -3.52 -2.26 43.89
C LEU A 195 -2.58 -1.08 43.67
N GLU A 196 -1.38 -1.33 43.11
CA GLU A 196 -0.44 -0.28 42.72
C GLU A 196 -1.07 0.72 41.73
N TRP A 197 -1.81 0.20 40.73
CA TRP A 197 -2.53 1.03 39.79
C TRP A 197 -3.57 1.92 40.48
N ASP A 198 -4.42 1.35 41.34
CA ASP A 198 -5.44 2.11 42.05
C ASP A 198 -4.82 3.16 43.00
N GLU A 199 -3.70 2.86 43.67
CA GLU A 199 -2.94 3.79 44.50
C GLU A 199 -2.39 5.00 43.73
N ASP A 200 -1.81 4.79 42.54
CA ASP A 200 -1.29 5.87 41.72
C ASP A 200 -2.42 6.79 41.20
N PHE A 201 -3.59 6.22 40.89
CA PHE A 201 -4.77 7.01 40.55
C PHE A 201 -5.31 7.81 41.74
N HIS A 202 -5.25 7.27 42.97
CA HIS A 202 -5.67 7.99 44.17
C HIS A 202 -4.83 9.26 44.39
N LYS A 203 -3.49 9.18 44.24
CA LYS A 203 -2.60 10.36 44.32
C LYS A 203 -2.97 11.43 43.28
N LEU A 204 -3.39 10.99 42.09
CA LEU A 204 -3.86 11.88 41.02
C LEU A 204 -5.20 12.55 41.36
N PHE A 205 -6.14 11.83 41.98
CA PHE A 205 -7.44 12.38 42.38
C PHE A 205 -7.35 13.38 43.52
N GLU A 206 -6.39 13.23 44.43
CA GLU A 206 -6.11 14.23 45.46
C GLU A 206 -5.72 15.59 44.85
N THR A 207 -5.02 15.57 43.72
CA THR A 207 -4.61 16.79 43.01
C THR A 207 -5.72 17.31 42.08
N ASN A 208 -6.44 16.41 41.40
CA ASN A 208 -7.44 16.74 40.38
C ASN A 208 -8.67 15.83 40.49
N PRO A 209 -9.68 16.19 41.31
CA PRO A 209 -10.85 15.33 41.57
C PRO A 209 -11.75 15.14 40.34
N ASP A 210 -11.72 16.04 39.36
CA ASP A 210 -12.55 15.94 38.15
C ASP A 210 -12.23 14.71 37.27
N LEU A 211 -11.01 14.16 37.40
CA LEU A 211 -10.55 13.01 36.62
C LEU A 211 -11.16 11.67 37.06
N GLU A 212 -11.73 11.60 38.27
CA GLU A 212 -12.31 10.38 38.83
C GLU A 212 -13.42 9.82 37.92
N LYS A 213 -14.20 10.71 37.30
CA LYS A 213 -15.27 10.37 36.36
C LYS A 213 -14.78 9.57 35.14
N PHE A 214 -13.51 9.74 34.76
CA PHE A 214 -12.92 9.10 33.58
C PHE A 214 -12.16 7.81 33.89
N MET A 215 -11.89 7.49 35.15
CA MET A 215 -11.09 6.33 35.59
C MET A 215 -11.53 5.01 34.94
N LYS A 216 -12.84 4.75 34.91
CA LYS A 216 -13.39 3.50 34.33
C LYS A 216 -13.16 3.35 32.83
N ARG A 217 -12.78 4.44 32.14
CA ARG A 217 -12.49 4.50 30.70
C ARG A 217 -10.99 4.65 30.42
N CYS A 218 -10.16 4.81 31.44
CA CYS A 218 -8.71 4.85 31.31
C CYS A 218 -8.18 3.42 31.15
N TYR A 219 -7.54 3.17 30.01
CA TYR A 219 -6.92 1.91 29.67
C TYR A 219 -5.51 2.18 29.14
N ASP A 220 -4.69 1.14 29.01
CA ASP A 220 -3.37 1.29 28.39
C ASP A 220 -3.52 1.44 26.86
N ASP A 221 -3.12 2.60 26.34
CA ASP A 221 -3.16 2.91 24.91
C ASP A 221 -1.92 2.33 24.21
N LEU A 222 -2.17 1.36 23.33
CA LEU A 222 -1.13 0.75 22.50
C LEU A 222 -0.94 1.60 21.23
N ASN A 223 -0.18 2.68 21.38
CA ASN A 223 0.19 3.56 20.27
C ASN A 223 1.18 2.86 19.29
N PRO A 224 1.28 3.32 18.02
CA PRO A 224 2.17 2.68 17.05
C PRO A 224 3.64 2.62 17.48
N LEU A 225 4.12 3.60 18.24
CA LEU A 225 5.49 3.67 18.73
C LEU A 225 5.79 2.56 19.76
N LYS A 226 4.90 2.36 20.74
CA LYS A 226 4.99 1.30 21.74
C LYS A 226 4.85 -0.08 21.09
N VAL A 227 3.88 -0.25 20.18
CA VAL A 227 3.69 -1.50 19.43
C VAL A 227 4.91 -1.85 18.58
N LEU A 228 5.54 -0.86 17.94
CA LEU A 228 6.78 -1.06 17.19
C LEU A 228 7.91 -1.60 18.07
N ASN A 229 8.08 -1.05 19.27
CA ASN A 229 9.10 -1.52 20.20
C ASN A 229 8.80 -2.92 20.74
N LEU A 230 7.52 -3.22 21.00
CA LEU A 230 7.09 -4.58 21.38
C LEU A 230 7.39 -5.59 20.26
N PHE A 231 7.07 -5.25 19.01
CA PHE A 231 7.28 -6.15 17.87
C PHE A 231 8.76 -6.46 17.60
N LYS A 232 9.66 -5.49 17.82
CA LYS A 232 11.11 -5.72 17.72
C LYS A 232 11.62 -6.76 18.72
N GLN A 233 11.00 -6.87 19.90
CA GLN A 233 11.40 -7.80 20.95
C GLN A 233 10.91 -9.25 20.71
N ILE A 234 10.01 -9.47 19.74
CA ILE A 234 9.52 -10.82 19.42
C ILE A 234 10.66 -11.64 18.81
N LYS A 235 10.83 -12.88 19.28
CA LYS A 235 11.85 -13.80 18.76
C LYS A 235 11.49 -14.29 17.35
N PRO A 236 12.47 -14.49 16.45
CA PRO A 236 12.20 -15.03 15.10
C PRO A 236 11.52 -16.40 15.11
N GLU A 237 11.88 -17.27 16.05
CA GLU A 237 11.32 -18.63 16.20
C GLU A 237 9.80 -18.62 16.44
N ASP A 238 9.33 -17.63 17.22
CA ASP A 238 7.93 -17.45 17.57
C ASP A 238 7.09 -16.91 16.41
N CYS A 239 7.72 -16.31 15.39
CA CYS A 239 7.03 -15.66 14.28
C CYS A 239 6.23 -16.65 13.42
N GLU A 240 6.70 -17.90 13.30
CA GLU A 240 6.02 -18.94 12.53
C GLU A 240 4.63 -19.25 13.12
N LEU A 241 4.50 -19.25 14.44
CA LEU A 241 3.23 -19.43 15.16
C LEU A 241 2.28 -18.24 14.99
N LEU A 242 2.81 -17.06 14.65
CA LEU A 242 2.03 -15.88 14.27
C LEU A 242 1.57 -15.93 12.81
N GLY A 243 2.01 -16.93 12.05
CA GLY A 243 1.71 -17.10 10.63
C GLY A 243 2.65 -16.32 9.71
N ILE A 244 3.75 -15.78 10.24
CA ILE A 244 4.78 -15.03 9.52
C ILE A 244 5.98 -15.95 9.33
N ASP A 245 6.52 -16.03 8.12
CA ASP A 245 7.68 -16.88 7.85
C ASP A 245 8.99 -16.11 8.09
N PRO A 246 9.77 -16.44 9.14
CA PRO A 246 11.02 -15.74 9.45
C PRO A 246 12.14 -16.07 8.46
N SER A 247 12.10 -17.23 7.79
CA SER A 247 13.17 -17.67 6.87
C SER A 247 13.28 -16.75 5.64
N LYS A 248 12.16 -16.13 5.26
CA LYS A 248 12.04 -15.17 4.16
C LYS A 248 12.19 -13.71 4.61
N GLY A 249 12.68 -13.48 5.83
CA GLY A 249 12.83 -12.14 6.40
C GLY A 249 11.54 -11.55 6.96
N GLY A 250 10.45 -12.32 7.05
CA GLY A 250 9.18 -11.84 7.60
C GLY A 250 9.29 -11.50 9.09
N ARG A 251 9.02 -10.24 9.43
CA ARG A 251 9.08 -9.73 10.81
C ARG A 251 7.85 -8.87 11.15
N PRO A 252 7.26 -9.01 12.36
CA PRO A 252 6.04 -8.27 12.73
C PRO A 252 6.19 -6.73 12.66
N GLU A 253 7.37 -6.19 12.95
CA GLU A 253 7.65 -4.76 12.92
C GLU A 253 7.55 -4.14 11.52
N MET A 254 7.63 -4.94 10.45
CA MET A 254 7.51 -4.47 9.06
C MET A 254 6.09 -4.00 8.72
N TYR A 255 5.08 -4.41 9.49
CA TYR A 255 3.68 -4.03 9.26
C TYR A 255 3.32 -2.65 9.83
N ILE A 256 4.28 -1.94 10.44
CA ILE A 256 4.12 -0.58 10.96
C ILE A 256 4.90 0.38 10.07
N TRP A 257 4.23 1.42 9.60
CA TRP A 257 4.84 2.40 8.70
C TRP A 257 5.85 3.25 9.44
N ARG A 258 7.13 3.09 9.08
CA ARG A 258 8.24 3.98 9.44
C ARG A 258 8.69 4.82 8.25
N TYR A 259 8.79 4.15 7.11
CA TYR A 259 9.10 4.73 5.81
C TYR A 259 7.97 4.40 4.86
N LEU A 260 7.46 5.40 4.16
CA LEU A 260 6.39 5.22 3.18
C LEU A 260 7.00 5.31 1.77
N PRO A 261 6.85 4.29 0.91
CA PRO A 261 7.33 4.36 -0.46
C PRO A 261 6.49 5.36 -1.25
N ALA A 262 7.13 6.36 -1.84
CA ALA A 262 6.50 7.29 -2.76
C ALA A 262 6.47 6.66 -4.15
N PRO A 263 5.28 6.43 -4.75
CA PRO A 263 5.16 5.79 -6.05
C PRO A 263 5.76 6.67 -7.16
N PRO A 264 6.32 6.04 -8.22
CA PRO A 264 6.78 6.74 -9.40
C PRO A 264 5.71 7.63 -10.04
N VAL A 265 6.16 8.63 -10.82
CA VAL A 265 5.26 9.57 -11.51
C VAL A 265 4.36 8.87 -12.52
N CYS A 266 4.81 7.76 -13.15
CA CYS A 266 4.00 6.98 -14.09
C CYS A 266 2.73 6.37 -13.47
N ILE A 267 2.69 6.17 -12.14
CA ILE A 267 1.50 5.67 -11.43
C ILE A 267 0.49 6.80 -11.14
N ARG A 268 0.97 8.05 -11.09
CA ARG A 268 0.23 9.26 -10.70
C ARG A 268 0.51 10.41 -11.70
N PRO A 269 0.11 10.24 -12.97
CA PRO A 269 0.38 11.23 -14.01
C PRO A 269 -0.37 12.53 -13.72
N SER A 270 0.30 13.66 -13.92
CA SER A 270 -0.32 14.99 -13.92
C SER A 270 -1.05 15.21 -15.25
N VAL A 271 -2.24 15.81 -15.21
CA VAL A 271 -3.03 16.13 -16.41
C VAL A 271 -2.93 17.62 -16.68
N VAL A 272 -2.25 18.00 -17.77
CA VAL A 272 -2.17 19.40 -18.20
C VAL A 272 -3.50 19.82 -18.80
N MET A 273 -4.03 20.97 -18.39
CA MET A 273 -5.24 21.54 -19.01
C MET A 273 -4.85 22.20 -20.33
N SER A 274 -5.61 21.96 -21.40
CA SER A 274 -5.28 22.45 -22.75
C SER A 274 -5.23 23.98 -22.87
N ASP A 275 -5.98 24.68 -22.02
CA ASP A 275 -6.26 26.12 -22.17
C ASP A 275 -5.48 26.99 -21.17
N SER A 276 -4.72 26.37 -20.26
CA SER A 276 -3.95 27.07 -19.23
C SER A 276 -2.63 26.35 -18.95
N ASN A 277 -1.57 27.09 -18.60
CA ASN A 277 -0.29 26.51 -18.16
C ASN A 277 -0.37 25.89 -16.74
N THR A 278 -1.54 25.36 -16.38
CA THR A 278 -1.84 24.73 -15.09
C THR A 278 -2.10 23.26 -15.28
N SER A 279 -1.43 22.45 -14.46
CA SER A 279 -1.65 21.02 -14.34
C SER A 279 -2.63 20.71 -13.22
N ASN A 280 -3.51 19.75 -13.46
CA ASN A 280 -4.32 19.11 -12.44
C ASN A 280 -3.57 17.87 -11.95
N GLU A 281 -3.29 17.85 -10.65
CA GLU A 281 -2.46 16.81 -10.03
C GLU A 281 -3.30 15.63 -9.58
N ASP A 282 -2.69 14.45 -9.63
CA ASP A 282 -3.32 13.22 -9.18
C ASP A 282 -3.57 13.24 -7.65
N ASP A 283 -4.69 12.66 -7.23
CA ASP A 283 -5.10 12.53 -5.82
C ASP A 283 -3.99 11.97 -4.90
N LEU A 284 -3.17 11.02 -5.39
CA LEU A 284 -2.06 10.45 -4.63
C LEU A 284 -0.95 11.48 -4.43
N THR A 285 -0.67 12.33 -5.42
CA THR A 285 0.33 13.41 -5.30
C THR A 285 -0.10 14.42 -4.24
N VAL A 286 -1.37 14.82 -4.23
CA VAL A 286 -1.92 15.73 -3.22
C VAL A 286 -1.86 15.12 -1.82
N LYS A 287 -2.17 13.82 -1.66
CA LYS A 287 -2.06 13.15 -0.36
C LYS A 287 -0.62 12.96 0.10
N LEU A 288 0.32 12.72 -0.82
CA LEU A 288 1.75 12.61 -0.48
C LEU A 288 2.29 13.94 0.06
N THR A 289 1.95 15.08 -0.56
CA THR A 289 2.39 16.39 -0.05
C THR A 289 1.79 16.72 1.30
N GLU A 290 0.54 16.33 1.55
CA GLU A 290 -0.11 16.45 2.85
C GLU A 290 0.62 15.62 3.93
N ILE A 291 0.94 14.36 3.64
CA ILE A 291 1.69 13.48 4.57
C ILE A 291 3.07 14.06 4.89
N VAL A 292 3.78 14.56 3.87
CA VAL A 292 5.09 15.20 4.05
C VAL A 292 4.98 16.44 4.93
N TRP A 293 3.96 17.28 4.68
CA TRP A 293 3.71 18.49 5.47
C TRP A 293 3.43 18.16 6.94
N THR A 294 2.49 17.24 7.22
CA THR A 294 2.18 16.84 8.59
C THR A 294 3.39 16.21 9.29
N SER A 295 4.15 15.36 8.60
CA SER A 295 5.38 14.77 9.14
C SER A 295 6.42 15.83 9.50
N SER A 296 6.62 16.83 8.64
CA SER A 296 7.52 17.96 8.90
C SER A 296 7.05 18.82 10.08
N MET A 297 5.74 19.05 10.19
CA MET A 297 5.16 19.79 11.33
C MET A 297 5.38 19.07 12.65
N ILE A 298 5.19 17.75 12.69
CA ILE A 298 5.43 16.93 13.89
C ILE A 298 6.91 17.00 14.28
N ARG A 299 7.84 16.86 13.32
CA ARG A 299 9.28 16.95 13.59
C ARG A 299 9.68 18.31 14.17
N ALA A 300 9.25 19.39 13.52
CA ALA A 300 9.49 20.74 14.00
C ALA A 300 8.78 21.04 15.33
N GLY A 301 7.61 20.43 15.58
CA GLY A 301 6.86 20.56 16.82
C GLY A 301 7.57 19.91 18.01
N ILE A 302 8.19 18.74 17.79
CA ILE A 302 9.01 18.06 18.79
C ILE A 302 10.24 18.90 19.15
N GLU A 303 10.91 19.48 18.16
CA GLU A 303 12.09 20.35 18.38
C GLU A 303 11.75 21.66 19.08
N LYS A 304 10.59 22.27 18.76
CA LYS A 304 10.13 23.53 19.36
C LYS A 304 9.45 23.36 20.72
N GLY A 305 9.12 22.13 21.13
CA GLY A 305 8.45 21.84 22.40
C GLY A 305 6.96 22.22 22.42
N ILE A 306 6.17 21.72 21.46
CA ILE A 306 4.70 21.88 21.49
C ILE A 306 4.05 21.06 22.62
N THR A 307 2.83 21.43 23.01
CA THR A 307 2.06 20.68 24.01
C THR A 307 1.72 19.27 23.53
N ILE A 308 1.65 18.31 24.47
CA ILE A 308 1.38 16.89 24.17
C ILE A 308 0.03 16.72 23.45
N ASN A 309 -0.99 17.49 23.84
CA ASN A 309 -2.31 17.42 23.20
C ASN A 309 -2.24 17.78 21.71
N SER A 310 -1.52 18.84 21.36
CA SER A 310 -1.33 19.24 19.96
C SER A 310 -0.50 18.21 19.19
N LEU A 311 0.54 17.65 19.82
CA LEU A 311 1.34 16.58 19.22
C LEU A 311 0.51 15.33 18.91
N MET A 312 -0.35 14.90 19.87
CA MET A 312 -1.22 13.74 19.68
C MET A 312 -2.26 13.98 18.59
N GLU A 313 -2.84 15.18 18.51
CA GLU A 313 -3.78 15.57 17.45
C GLU A 313 -3.12 15.54 16.07
N GLN A 314 -1.91 16.09 15.94
CA GLN A 314 -1.13 16.04 14.70
C GLN A 314 -0.75 14.60 14.31
N TRP A 315 -0.43 13.75 15.29
CA TRP A 315 -0.10 12.35 15.04
C TRP A 315 -1.32 11.53 14.59
N ASP A 316 -2.48 11.76 15.21
CA ASP A 316 -3.75 11.18 14.79
C ASP A 316 -4.11 11.63 13.36
N TYR A 317 -3.88 12.91 13.02
CA TYR A 317 -4.04 13.43 11.67
C TYR A 317 -3.12 12.74 10.67
N LEU A 318 -1.82 12.57 11.00
CA LEU A 318 -0.86 11.85 10.15
C LEU A 318 -1.31 10.42 9.88
N GLN A 319 -1.77 9.71 10.91
CA GLN A 319 -2.26 8.35 10.78
C GLN A 319 -3.49 8.26 9.87
N LEU A 320 -4.39 9.24 9.97
CA LEU A 320 -5.58 9.34 9.12
C LEU A 320 -5.23 9.63 7.65
N ALA A 321 -4.29 10.56 7.41
CA ALA A 321 -3.81 10.88 6.07
C ALA A 321 -3.19 9.66 5.37
N VAL A 322 -2.35 8.90 6.07
CA VAL A 322 -1.75 7.65 5.56
C VAL A 322 -2.79 6.55 5.37
N ALA A 323 -3.80 6.45 6.24
CA ALA A 323 -4.89 5.49 6.07
C ALA A 323 -5.71 5.76 4.81
N MET A 324 -6.06 7.03 4.56
CA MET A 324 -6.80 7.47 3.37
C MET A 324 -5.99 7.31 2.09
N TYR A 325 -4.66 7.46 2.17
CA TYR A 325 -3.75 7.24 1.05
C TYR A 325 -3.84 5.80 0.51
N ILE A 326 -3.94 4.81 1.40
CA ILE A 326 -4.13 3.41 1.01
C ILE A 326 -5.61 3.13 0.65
N ASN A 327 -6.52 3.44 1.57
CA ASN A 327 -7.94 3.14 1.43
C ASN A 327 -8.80 4.32 1.90
N SER A 328 -9.30 5.12 0.96
CA SER A 328 -10.10 6.30 1.30
C SER A 328 -11.47 5.98 1.91
N ASP A 329 -12.00 4.78 1.73
CA ASP A 329 -13.27 4.36 2.38
C ASP A 329 -13.09 3.93 3.84
N SER A 330 -11.85 3.70 4.27
CA SER A 330 -11.58 3.31 5.67
C SER A 330 -11.80 4.44 6.66
N ALA A 331 -11.91 5.68 6.17
CA ALA A 331 -12.03 6.89 6.95
C ALA A 331 -13.04 7.85 6.27
N SER A 332 -14.09 8.25 6.99
CA SER A 332 -15.01 9.26 6.46
C SER A 332 -14.32 10.63 6.38
N PRO A 333 -14.30 11.30 5.22
CA PRO A 333 -13.70 12.63 5.05
C PRO A 333 -14.34 13.71 5.92
N SER A 334 -15.59 13.48 6.39
CA SER A 334 -16.36 14.40 7.23
C SER A 334 -15.68 14.73 8.57
N MET A 335 -14.62 14.02 8.92
CA MET A 335 -13.97 14.09 10.24
C MET A 335 -12.56 14.68 10.21
N LEU A 336 -12.07 15.14 9.04
CA LEU A 336 -10.79 15.86 8.90
C LEU A 336 -10.94 17.39 9.04
N SER A 337 -12.16 17.92 8.99
CA SER A 337 -12.40 19.36 8.96
C SER A 337 -12.81 19.88 10.34
N GLY A 338 -11.82 20.34 11.11
CA GLY A 338 -12.01 21.24 12.26
C GLY A 338 -12.39 22.67 11.84
N GLY A 339 -13.26 22.82 10.84
CA GLY A 339 -13.66 24.11 10.29
C GLY A 339 -14.33 23.96 8.93
N GLY A 340 -15.52 24.57 8.79
CA GLY A 340 -16.16 24.92 7.52
C GLY A 340 -16.39 23.76 6.54
N ALA A 341 -17.52 23.07 6.68
CA ALA A 341 -17.99 22.11 5.68
C ALA A 341 -18.19 22.78 4.31
N SER A 342 -17.28 22.55 3.36
CA SER A 342 -17.69 22.52 1.96
C SER A 342 -18.32 21.16 1.70
N LYS A 343 -19.62 21.14 1.38
CA LYS A 343 -20.37 19.93 1.01
C LYS A 343 -19.92 19.34 -0.35
N SER A 344 -18.78 19.76 -0.89
CA SER A 344 -18.29 19.46 -2.24
C SER A 344 -16.85 18.93 -2.28
N ALA A 345 -16.30 18.42 -1.18
CA ALA A 345 -14.99 17.77 -1.21
C ALA A 345 -15.07 16.49 -2.06
N LYS A 346 -14.46 16.53 -3.26
CA LYS A 346 -14.39 15.37 -4.17
C LYS A 346 -13.80 14.16 -3.41
N PRO A 347 -14.44 12.99 -3.48
CA PRO A 347 -13.92 11.79 -2.83
C PRO A 347 -12.57 11.40 -3.45
N ILE A 348 -11.55 11.30 -2.59
CA ILE A 348 -10.17 11.02 -2.99
C ILE A 348 -10.03 9.55 -3.37
N ARG A 349 -9.32 9.26 -4.47
CA ARG A 349 -9.06 7.89 -4.94
C ARG A 349 -7.69 7.38 -4.49
N GLY A 350 -7.66 6.70 -3.35
CA GLY A 350 -6.50 5.95 -2.86
C GLY A 350 -6.18 4.69 -3.68
N PHE A 351 -5.16 3.93 -3.25
CA PHE A 351 -4.75 2.72 -3.97
C PHE A 351 -5.83 1.64 -4.06
N CYS A 352 -6.55 1.36 -2.97
CA CYS A 352 -7.60 0.35 -2.97
C CYS A 352 -8.73 0.69 -3.96
N GLN A 353 -9.08 1.97 -4.09
CA GLN A 353 -10.10 2.47 -5.02
C GLN A 353 -9.67 2.33 -6.49
N ARG A 354 -8.36 2.35 -6.78
CA ARG A 354 -7.82 2.09 -8.13
C ARG A 354 -7.78 0.60 -8.48
N LEU A 355 -7.68 -0.27 -7.49
CA LEU A 355 -7.62 -1.72 -7.68
C LEU A 355 -9.01 -2.36 -7.77
N LYS A 356 -9.98 -1.89 -6.98
CA LYS A 356 -11.32 -2.50 -6.85
C LYS A 356 -12.34 -1.97 -7.86
N GLY A 357 -13.44 -2.71 -7.99
CA GLY A 357 -14.62 -2.29 -8.76
C GLY A 357 -14.51 -2.58 -10.27
N LYS A 358 -15.55 -2.15 -11.02
CA LYS A 358 -15.64 -2.41 -12.46
C LYS A 358 -14.53 -1.73 -13.28
N GLN A 359 -14.15 -0.52 -12.89
CA GLN A 359 -13.08 0.27 -13.50
C GLN A 359 -11.72 0.08 -12.82
N GLY A 360 -11.62 -0.89 -11.89
CA GLY A 360 -10.38 -1.18 -11.18
C GLY A 360 -9.42 -2.03 -12.02
N ARG A 361 -8.14 -2.08 -11.62
CA ARG A 361 -7.09 -2.75 -12.41
C ARG A 361 -7.34 -4.24 -12.68
N PHE A 362 -7.79 -5.00 -11.68
CA PHE A 362 -8.01 -6.44 -11.86
C PHE A 362 -9.04 -6.73 -12.96
N ARG A 363 -10.17 -6.02 -12.95
CA ARG A 363 -11.27 -6.29 -13.88
C ARG A 363 -11.17 -5.50 -15.19
N GLY A 364 -10.78 -4.23 -15.12
CA GLY A 364 -10.81 -3.29 -16.25
C GLY A 364 -9.52 -3.18 -17.05
N ASN A 365 -8.40 -3.72 -16.53
CA ASN A 365 -7.10 -3.67 -17.22
C ASN A 365 -6.45 -5.06 -17.37
N LEU A 366 -6.59 -5.95 -16.38
CA LEU A 366 -5.96 -7.28 -16.41
C LEU A 366 -6.88 -8.34 -17.04
N SER A 367 -8.08 -8.55 -16.49
CA SER A 367 -9.03 -9.54 -17.04
C SER A 367 -9.65 -9.11 -18.36
N GLY A 368 -9.91 -7.81 -18.52
CA GLY A 368 -10.39 -7.21 -19.76
C GLY A 368 -9.52 -6.00 -20.09
N LYS A 369 -9.18 -5.84 -21.36
CA LYS A 369 -8.43 -4.68 -21.85
C LYS A 369 -8.92 -4.30 -23.24
N ARG A 370 -8.70 -3.05 -23.62
CA ARG A 370 -8.84 -2.64 -25.02
C ARG A 370 -7.71 -3.28 -25.81
N VAL A 371 -8.04 -3.78 -26.98
CA VAL A 371 -7.09 -4.41 -27.91
C VAL A 371 -7.15 -3.67 -29.23
N ASP A 372 -5.97 -3.47 -29.82
CA ASP A 372 -5.84 -2.89 -31.15
C ASP A 372 -6.25 -3.92 -32.22
N PHE A 373 -6.39 -3.49 -33.47
CA PHE A 373 -6.81 -4.32 -34.61
C PHE A 373 -8.17 -5.01 -34.41
N SER A 374 -9.12 -4.29 -33.85
CA SER A 374 -10.51 -4.72 -33.72
C SER A 374 -11.48 -3.67 -34.27
N GLY A 375 -12.60 -4.11 -34.84
CA GLY A 375 -13.62 -3.24 -35.43
C GLY A 375 -15.03 -3.70 -35.07
N ARG A 376 -16.00 -2.78 -35.14
CA ARG A 376 -17.41 -3.07 -34.89
C ARG A 376 -18.28 -2.35 -35.91
N THR A 377 -19.16 -3.10 -36.57
CA THR A 377 -20.17 -2.58 -37.51
C THR A 377 -21.51 -3.26 -37.28
N VAL A 378 -22.57 -2.74 -37.90
CA VAL A 378 -23.91 -3.35 -37.91
C VAL A 378 -23.90 -4.57 -38.83
N ILE A 379 -24.57 -5.65 -38.42
CA ILE A 379 -24.70 -6.87 -39.22
C ILE A 379 -25.87 -6.78 -40.21
N SER A 380 -25.69 -7.33 -41.40
CA SER A 380 -26.73 -7.48 -42.43
C SER A 380 -26.67 -8.91 -43.00
N PRO A 381 -27.81 -9.54 -43.32
CA PRO A 381 -27.83 -10.89 -43.87
C PRO A 381 -27.37 -10.91 -45.34
N ASP A 382 -26.58 -11.91 -45.72
CA ASP A 382 -26.22 -12.19 -47.12
C ASP A 382 -26.25 -13.71 -47.37
N PRO A 383 -27.22 -14.23 -48.13
CA PRO A 383 -27.36 -15.67 -48.39
C PRO A 383 -26.39 -16.21 -49.45
N ASN A 384 -25.62 -15.34 -50.13
CA ASN A 384 -24.68 -15.78 -51.17
C ASN A 384 -23.33 -16.24 -50.62
N LEU A 385 -23.04 -15.95 -49.35
CA LEU A 385 -21.81 -16.33 -48.68
C LEU A 385 -21.89 -17.75 -48.12
N SER A 386 -20.74 -18.42 -48.06
CA SER A 386 -20.63 -19.69 -47.35
C SER A 386 -20.86 -19.51 -45.84
N ILE A 387 -21.21 -20.59 -45.14
CA ILE A 387 -21.42 -20.60 -43.68
C ILE A 387 -20.13 -20.22 -42.93
N ASP A 388 -18.97 -20.48 -43.53
CA ASP A 388 -17.65 -20.23 -42.95
C ASP A 388 -17.09 -18.84 -43.33
N GLU A 389 -17.82 -18.05 -44.12
CA GLU A 389 -17.36 -16.76 -44.65
C GLU A 389 -18.06 -15.58 -43.98
N VAL A 390 -17.35 -14.45 -43.93
CA VAL A 390 -17.89 -13.17 -43.47
C VAL A 390 -17.44 -12.06 -44.40
N ALA A 391 -18.41 -11.29 -44.92
CA ALA A 391 -18.10 -10.10 -45.71
C ALA A 391 -17.66 -8.96 -44.80
N VAL A 392 -16.44 -8.47 -45.03
CA VAL A 392 -15.88 -7.29 -44.35
C VAL A 392 -15.91 -6.12 -45.33
N PRO A 393 -16.44 -4.94 -44.94
CA PRO A 393 -16.40 -3.76 -45.80
C PRO A 393 -14.97 -3.39 -46.18
N ASP A 394 -14.78 -2.98 -47.44
CA ASP A 394 -13.50 -2.51 -47.99
C ASP A 394 -12.82 -1.49 -47.08
N ARG A 395 -13.56 -0.49 -46.59
CA ARG A 395 -13.06 0.56 -45.68
C ARG A 395 -12.50 0.01 -44.37
N VAL A 396 -13.07 -1.09 -43.85
CA VAL A 396 -12.58 -1.73 -42.63
C VAL A 396 -11.33 -2.55 -42.93
N ALA A 397 -11.31 -3.24 -44.07
CA ALA A 397 -10.15 -4.00 -44.55
C ALA A 397 -8.92 -3.10 -44.79
N LYS A 398 -9.13 -1.82 -45.17
CA LYS A 398 -8.03 -0.86 -45.34
C LYS A 398 -7.29 -0.49 -44.05
N VAL A 399 -8.02 -0.52 -42.93
CA VAL A 399 -7.48 -0.12 -41.62
C VAL A 399 -6.93 -1.33 -40.86
N LEU A 400 -7.59 -2.49 -40.98
CA LEU A 400 -7.18 -3.73 -40.31
C LEU A 400 -6.09 -4.45 -41.11
N THR A 401 -4.85 -4.24 -40.72
CA THR A 401 -3.68 -4.87 -41.37
C THR A 401 -3.27 -6.18 -40.69
N TYR A 402 -2.59 -7.04 -41.46
CA TYR A 402 -2.00 -8.29 -40.96
C TYR A 402 -0.48 -8.29 -41.20
N PRO A 403 0.34 -8.57 -40.18
CA PRO A 403 1.79 -8.57 -40.33
C PRO A 403 2.29 -9.85 -41.03
N GLU A 404 2.21 -9.89 -42.36
CA GLU A 404 2.71 -11.00 -43.18
C GLU A 404 4.24 -10.90 -43.36
N LYS A 405 5.00 -11.81 -42.73
CA LYS A 405 6.46 -11.85 -42.89
C LYS A 405 6.84 -12.35 -44.29
N VAL A 406 7.78 -11.65 -44.93
CA VAL A 406 8.30 -12.03 -46.24
C VAL A 406 9.05 -13.36 -46.14
N THR A 407 8.67 -14.30 -46.99
CA THR A 407 9.29 -15.60 -47.22
C THR A 407 9.55 -15.78 -48.71
N ARG A 408 10.21 -16.87 -49.08
CA ARG A 408 10.50 -17.19 -50.49
C ARG A 408 9.23 -17.34 -51.34
N TYR A 409 8.13 -17.76 -50.73
CA TYR A 409 6.88 -18.10 -51.41
C TYR A 409 5.95 -16.89 -51.63
N ASN A 410 5.89 -15.96 -50.68
CA ASN A 410 5.00 -14.79 -50.74
C ASN A 410 5.69 -13.52 -51.25
N LYS A 411 7.00 -13.56 -51.54
CA LYS A 411 7.79 -12.39 -52.00
C LYS A 411 7.15 -11.66 -53.19
N GLN A 412 6.79 -12.38 -54.26
CA GLN A 412 6.21 -11.77 -55.45
C GLN A 412 4.82 -11.15 -55.18
N LYS A 413 4.02 -11.80 -54.32
CA LYS A 413 2.70 -11.29 -53.89
C LYS A 413 2.86 -9.99 -53.10
N LEU A 414 3.71 -9.98 -52.07
CA LEU A 414 3.95 -8.82 -51.22
C LEU A 414 4.58 -7.66 -52.00
N GLN A 415 5.45 -7.93 -52.98
CA GLN A 415 5.99 -6.90 -53.88
C GLN A 415 4.88 -6.17 -54.66
N LYS A 416 3.90 -6.90 -55.20
CA LYS A 416 2.75 -6.29 -55.89
C LYS A 416 1.90 -5.45 -54.95
N LEU A 417 1.64 -5.94 -53.74
CA LEU A 417 0.86 -5.21 -52.73
C LEU A 417 1.55 -3.92 -52.27
N ILE A 418 2.89 -3.90 -52.23
CA ILE A 418 3.65 -2.69 -51.91
C ILE A 418 3.56 -1.67 -53.06
N ILE A 419 3.61 -2.13 -54.31
CA ILE A 419 3.47 -1.26 -55.50
C ILE A 419 2.09 -0.60 -55.56
N ASN A 420 1.04 -1.31 -55.15
CA ASN A 420 -0.34 -0.78 -55.12
C ASN A 420 -0.53 0.37 -54.11
N GLY A 421 0.34 0.48 -53.10
CA GLY A 421 0.25 1.49 -52.06
C GLY A 421 -0.91 1.28 -51.08
N PRO A 422 -1.22 2.29 -50.23
CA PRO A 422 -2.22 2.19 -49.17
C PRO A 422 -3.65 2.54 -49.61
N ASP A 423 -3.86 3.15 -50.78
CA ASP A 423 -5.18 3.67 -51.16
C ASP A 423 -6.03 2.67 -51.97
N VAL A 424 -5.40 1.66 -52.59
CA VAL A 424 -6.05 0.74 -53.54
C VAL A 424 -6.03 -0.69 -53.00
N HIS A 425 -7.20 -1.22 -52.63
CA HIS A 425 -7.34 -2.61 -52.22
C HIS A 425 -7.19 -3.56 -53.43
N PRO A 426 -6.36 -4.61 -53.36
CA PRO A 426 -5.54 -5.06 -52.21
C PRO A 426 -4.24 -4.25 -52.02
N GLU A 427 -4.01 -3.81 -50.78
CA GLU A 427 -3.06 -2.75 -50.38
C GLU A 427 -2.01 -3.19 -49.34
N THR A 428 -0.99 -2.35 -49.15
CA THR A 428 -0.03 -2.43 -48.01
C THR A 428 0.07 -1.09 -47.31
N SER A 429 -0.23 -1.03 -46.01
CA SER A 429 -0.23 0.24 -45.26
C SER A 429 1.11 0.56 -44.58
N SER A 430 1.92 -0.45 -44.21
CA SER A 430 3.23 -0.25 -43.58
C SER A 430 4.21 -1.39 -43.90
N THR A 431 5.48 -1.05 -44.11
CA THR A 431 6.57 -2.01 -44.35
C THR A 431 7.66 -1.80 -43.30
N VAL A 432 8.02 -2.85 -42.56
CA VAL A 432 9.12 -2.83 -41.59
C VAL A 432 10.27 -3.67 -42.15
N ILE A 433 11.39 -3.02 -42.44
CA ILE A 433 12.61 -3.67 -42.94
C ILE A 433 13.53 -3.92 -41.75
N HIS A 434 13.73 -5.17 -41.38
CA HIS A 434 14.80 -5.58 -40.47
C HIS A 434 16.07 -5.79 -41.29
N TRP A 435 17.07 -4.94 -41.08
CA TRP A 435 18.41 -5.06 -41.68
C TRP A 435 19.29 -6.02 -40.90
#